data_AF-A0A941D2F4-F1
#
_entry.id   AF-A0A941D2F4-F1
#
_cell.length_a   1.000
_cell.length_b   1.000
_cell.length_c   1.000
_cell.angle_alpha   90.00
_cell.angle_beta   90.00
_cell.angle_gamma   90.00
#
_symmetry.space_group_name_H-M   'P 1'
#
loop_
_entity.id
_entity.type
_entity.pdbx_description
1 polymer ?
#
loop_
_entity_poly.entity_id
_entity_poly.type
_entity_poly.pdbx_seq_one_letter_code
_entity_poly.pdbx_strand_id
1 'polypeptide(L)'
;MTYVAWAVLYEGDTDAAYYNVLIPRLMEDLVVAGTKLPSIPQLPAIRFKRAGPEDVAKEACATSDSFFLVFIHADTGGRALERGIEQRSTAYCEEMRRLCEWPTDRCIVIAPRHETEAWILADPAAITATLGYTGTAASIGLPASPAAAERLPDPKATLQQAVAQVRGRRRPIDLAQIFPAIAQRQSFAELRRSASFRAFEERVRVALNDLGCL
;
A
#
# COMPACT_ATOMS: atom_id res chain seq x y z
N MET A 1 7.23 -23.78 -11.50
CA MET A 1 6.38 -22.57 -11.43
C MET A 1 6.62 -21.97 -10.06
N THR A 2 7.21 -20.77 -10.00
CA THR A 2 7.53 -20.13 -8.72
C THR A 2 6.26 -19.50 -8.15
N TYR A 3 5.92 -19.73 -6.90
CA TYR A 3 4.76 -19.12 -6.23
C TYR A 3 5.29 -18.10 -5.23
N VAL A 4 4.83 -16.85 -5.28
CA VAL A 4 5.30 -15.79 -4.38
C VAL A 4 4.23 -15.51 -3.33
N ALA A 5 4.17 -16.38 -2.32
CA ALA A 5 3.37 -16.16 -1.13
C ALA A 5 3.85 -14.92 -0.36
N TRP A 6 2.92 -14.13 0.18
CA TRP A 6 3.22 -12.89 0.89
C TRP A 6 2.32 -12.75 2.13
N ALA A 7 2.84 -12.08 3.15
CA ALA A 7 2.16 -11.77 4.39
C ALA A 7 2.08 -10.25 4.62
N VAL A 8 1.15 -9.82 5.47
CA VAL A 8 0.86 -8.40 5.68
C VAL A 8 0.58 -8.05 7.13
N LEU A 9 0.97 -6.84 7.51
CA LEU A 9 0.41 -6.12 8.64
C LEU A 9 -0.20 -4.81 8.12
N TYR A 10 -1.48 -4.57 8.37
CA TYR A 10 -2.16 -3.33 8.03
C TYR A 10 -2.64 -2.61 9.29
N GLU A 11 -2.68 -1.28 9.25
CA GLU A 11 -3.22 -0.47 10.35
C GLU A 11 -4.73 -0.66 10.50
N GLY A 12 -5.47 -0.53 9.40
CA GLY A 12 -6.93 -0.61 9.38
C GLY A 12 -7.48 -1.40 8.19
N ASP A 13 -8.80 -1.60 8.21
CA ASP A 13 -9.49 -2.36 7.16
C ASP A 13 -9.58 -1.62 5.82
N THR A 14 -9.58 -0.28 5.85
CA THR A 14 -9.50 0.53 4.62
C THR A 14 -8.17 0.35 3.92
N ASP A 15 -7.06 0.34 4.66
CA ASP A 15 -5.72 0.07 4.12
C ASP A 15 -5.66 -1.34 3.56
N ALA A 16 -6.19 -2.31 4.30
CA ALA A 16 -6.26 -3.70 3.84
C ALA A 16 -7.02 -3.82 2.51
N ALA A 17 -8.16 -3.13 2.38
CA ALA A 17 -8.96 -3.14 1.15
C ALA A 17 -8.20 -2.53 -0.04
N TYR A 18 -7.41 -1.49 0.18
CA TYR A 18 -6.59 -0.86 -0.85
C TYR A 18 -5.39 -1.73 -1.25
N TYR A 19 -4.56 -2.12 -0.27
CA TYR A 19 -3.29 -2.81 -0.52
C TYR A 19 -3.45 -4.24 -0.99
N ASN A 20 -4.52 -4.94 -0.58
CA ASN A 20 -4.81 -6.29 -1.11
C ASN A 20 -5.07 -6.29 -2.61
N VAL A 21 -5.43 -5.15 -3.21
CA VAL A 21 -5.56 -5.00 -4.67
C VAL A 21 -4.27 -4.46 -5.28
N LEU A 22 -3.64 -3.48 -4.62
CA LEU A 22 -2.47 -2.79 -5.17
C LEU A 22 -1.23 -3.68 -5.22
N ILE A 23 -0.92 -4.42 -4.15
CA ILE A 23 0.30 -5.21 -4.00
C ILE A 23 0.40 -6.33 -5.04
N PRO A 24 -0.59 -7.23 -5.21
CA PRO A 24 -0.50 -8.27 -6.23
C PRO A 24 -0.38 -7.69 -7.64
N ARG A 25 -1.15 -6.63 -7.96
CA ARG A 25 -1.04 -5.94 -9.25
C ARG A 25 0.35 -5.35 -9.48
N LEU A 26 0.99 -4.80 -8.46
CA LEU A 26 2.34 -4.25 -8.58
C LEU A 26 3.38 -5.36 -8.82
N MET A 27 3.30 -6.45 -8.04
CA MET A 27 4.18 -7.59 -8.25
C MET A 27 4.00 -8.18 -9.66
N GLU A 28 2.76 -8.28 -10.16
CA GLU A 28 2.47 -8.73 -11.53
C GLU A 28 3.05 -7.79 -12.58
N ASP A 29 2.86 -6.47 -12.43
CA ASP A 29 3.41 -5.45 -13.33
C ASP A 29 4.95 -5.51 -13.40
N LEU A 30 5.61 -5.72 -12.24
CA LEU A 30 7.05 -5.83 -12.16
C LEU A 30 7.58 -7.13 -12.80
N VAL A 31 6.91 -8.27 -12.58
CA VAL A 31 7.40 -9.54 -13.11
C VAL A 31 7.05 -9.78 -14.57
N VAL A 32 5.98 -9.17 -15.10
CA VAL A 32 5.72 -9.16 -16.55
C VAL A 32 6.87 -8.49 -17.33
N ALA A 33 7.66 -7.64 -16.67
CA ALA A 33 8.90 -7.10 -17.25
C ALA A 33 10.09 -8.08 -17.23
N GLY A 34 9.99 -9.24 -16.53
CA GLY A 34 11.03 -10.26 -16.36
C GLY A 34 10.84 -11.53 -17.21
N THR A 35 11.74 -12.51 -17.08
CA THR A 35 11.81 -13.71 -17.96
C THR A 35 11.08 -14.97 -17.45
N LYS A 36 10.67 -14.99 -16.18
CA LYS A 36 9.89 -16.10 -15.57
C LYS A 36 8.65 -15.54 -14.88
N LEU A 37 7.48 -16.10 -15.18
CA LEU A 37 6.23 -15.67 -14.57
C LEU A 37 5.94 -16.51 -13.30
N PRO A 38 6.17 -15.97 -12.09
CA PRO A 38 5.67 -16.57 -10.88
C PRO A 38 4.15 -16.42 -10.81
N SER A 39 3.51 -17.31 -10.07
CA SER A 39 2.13 -17.12 -9.65
C SER A 39 2.10 -16.25 -8.40
N ILE A 40 1.39 -15.12 -8.50
CA ILE A 40 1.19 -14.19 -7.41
C ILE A 40 -0.26 -14.33 -6.91
N PRO A 41 -0.47 -14.73 -5.63
CA PRO A 41 -1.81 -14.82 -5.09
C PRO A 41 -2.40 -13.44 -4.84
N GLN A 42 -3.70 -13.30 -5.12
CA GLN A 42 -4.47 -12.06 -4.93
C GLN A 42 -4.71 -11.70 -3.47
N LEU A 43 -4.55 -12.66 -2.56
CA LEU A 43 -4.72 -12.46 -1.12
C LEU A 43 -3.43 -12.86 -0.40
N PRO A 44 -3.10 -12.19 0.72
CA PRO A 44 -1.97 -12.58 1.53
C PRO A 44 -2.21 -13.96 2.15
N ALA A 45 -1.15 -14.75 2.25
CA ALA A 45 -1.16 -16.02 2.95
C ALA A 45 -1.44 -15.83 4.45
N ILE A 46 -0.90 -14.75 5.02
CA ILE A 46 -1.08 -14.39 6.43
C ILE A 46 -1.37 -12.89 6.56
N ARG A 47 -2.39 -12.56 7.34
CA ARG A 47 -2.64 -11.20 7.84
C ARG A 47 -2.36 -11.19 9.33
N PHE A 48 -1.24 -10.59 9.73
CA PHE A 48 -0.86 -10.46 11.12
C PHE A 48 -1.87 -9.61 11.89
N LYS A 49 -2.09 -9.97 13.15
CA LYS A 49 -2.90 -9.15 14.05
C LYS A 49 -2.12 -7.91 14.43
N ARG A 50 -2.82 -6.77 14.60
CA ARG A 50 -2.21 -5.53 15.07
C ARG A 50 -1.69 -5.74 16.50
N ALA A 51 -0.37 -5.76 16.63
CA ALA A 51 0.34 -5.89 17.90
C ALA A 51 1.68 -5.13 17.83
N GLY A 52 2.45 -5.17 18.92
CA GLY A 52 3.80 -4.59 18.95
C GLY A 52 4.77 -5.35 18.04
N PRO A 53 5.92 -4.75 17.69
CA PRO A 53 6.93 -5.39 16.84
C PRO A 53 7.35 -6.79 17.28
N GLU A 54 7.53 -7.00 18.60
CA GLU A 54 7.95 -8.30 19.15
C GLU A 54 6.91 -9.41 18.91
N ASP A 55 5.63 -9.12 19.14
CA ASP A 55 4.56 -10.11 18.97
C ASP A 55 4.34 -10.47 17.50
N VAL A 56 4.36 -9.46 16.62
CA VAL A 56 4.28 -9.68 15.18
C VAL A 56 5.49 -10.46 14.67
N ALA A 57 6.70 -10.16 15.17
CA ALA A 57 7.89 -10.92 14.81
C ALA A 57 7.79 -12.38 15.27
N LYS A 58 7.30 -12.65 16.49
CA LYS A 58 7.06 -14.02 16.96
C LYS A 58 6.09 -14.77 16.05
N GLU A 59 4.98 -14.15 15.67
CA GLU A 59 4.00 -14.72 14.75
C GLU A 59 4.61 -14.98 13.37
N ALA A 60 5.32 -14.00 12.80
CA ALA A 60 5.98 -14.10 11.51
C ALA A 60 7.05 -15.21 11.50
N CYS A 61 7.90 -15.27 12.52
CA CYS A 61 8.93 -16.30 12.64
C CYS A 61 8.33 -17.70 12.79
N ALA A 62 7.26 -17.85 13.59
CA ALA A 62 6.57 -19.13 13.76
C ALA A 62 5.86 -19.63 12.49
N THR A 63 5.60 -18.72 11.53
CA THR A 63 4.87 -19.02 10.29
C THR A 63 5.69 -18.74 9.03
N SER A 64 7.01 -18.59 9.19
CA SER A 64 7.96 -18.14 8.16
C SER A 64 7.97 -19.01 6.89
N ASP A 65 7.64 -20.31 7.00
CA ASP A 65 7.53 -21.23 5.86
C ASP A 65 6.29 -20.96 4.97
N SER A 66 5.36 -20.10 5.39
CA SER A 66 4.09 -19.85 4.69
C SER A 66 4.14 -18.68 3.70
N PHE A 67 5.20 -17.88 3.72
CA PHE A 67 5.35 -16.69 2.88
C PHE A 67 6.82 -16.40 2.57
N PHE A 68 7.06 -15.66 1.50
CA PHE A 68 8.40 -15.22 1.11
C PHE A 68 8.61 -13.73 1.33
N LEU A 69 7.54 -12.94 1.32
CA LEU A 69 7.57 -11.49 1.48
C LEU A 69 6.68 -11.07 2.63
N VAL A 70 7.09 -10.05 3.38
CA VAL A 70 6.29 -9.41 4.42
C VAL A 70 6.10 -7.95 4.08
N PHE A 71 4.86 -7.48 4.07
CA PHE A 71 4.53 -6.08 3.86
C PHE A 71 4.02 -5.47 5.17
N ILE A 72 4.65 -4.37 5.61
CA ILE A 72 4.33 -3.71 6.87
C ILE A 72 3.77 -2.31 6.59
N HIS A 73 2.51 -2.11 6.89
CA HIS A 73 1.88 -0.81 6.99
C HIS A 73 1.36 -0.59 8.42
N ALA A 74 2.22 -0.02 9.27
CA ALA A 74 1.89 0.25 10.66
C ALA A 74 2.03 1.75 10.93
N ASP A 75 0.93 2.50 10.78
CA ASP A 75 0.83 3.82 11.38
C ASP A 75 0.35 3.68 12.83
N THR A 76 0.94 4.47 13.72
CA THR A 76 0.50 4.58 15.10
C THR A 76 0.37 6.06 15.41
N GLY A 77 -0.75 6.62 14.95
CA GLY A 77 -1.38 7.76 15.58
C GLY A 77 -0.65 9.10 15.46
N GLY A 78 -1.11 9.90 14.49
CA GLY A 78 -1.40 11.32 14.71
C GLY A 78 -0.27 12.27 14.37
N ARG A 79 -0.37 12.94 13.21
CA ARG A 79 0.39 14.17 12.80
C ARG A 79 1.91 14.17 13.11
N ALA A 80 2.49 13.02 13.43
CA ALA A 80 3.88 12.87 13.76
C ALA A 80 4.65 12.72 12.45
N LEU A 81 5.76 13.47 12.34
CA LEU A 81 6.62 13.58 11.17
C LEU A 81 6.73 12.27 10.37
N GLU A 82 6.84 12.38 9.05
CA GLU A 82 7.17 11.30 8.10
C GLU A 82 8.24 10.32 8.65
N ARG A 83 9.23 10.84 9.38
CA ARG A 83 10.28 10.05 10.06
C ARG A 83 9.77 9.02 11.07
N GLY A 84 8.67 9.29 11.78
CA GLY A 84 8.11 8.38 12.78
C GLY A 84 7.40 7.17 12.18
N ILE A 85 6.77 7.32 11.01
CA ILE A 85 6.11 6.20 10.31
C ILE A 85 7.16 5.19 9.82
N GLU A 86 8.20 5.70 9.15
CA GLU A 86 9.26 4.85 8.62
C GLU A 86 10.03 4.15 9.75
N GLN A 87 10.39 4.86 10.83
CA GLN A 87 11.08 4.25 11.98
C GLN A 87 10.28 3.11 12.62
N ARG A 88 8.96 3.31 12.81
CA ARG A 88 8.12 2.30 13.46
C ARG A 88 7.86 1.10 12.58
N SER A 89 7.59 1.32 11.30
CA SER A 89 7.42 0.20 10.36
C SER A 89 8.74 -0.57 10.19
N THR A 90 9.88 0.11 10.24
CA THR A 90 11.21 -0.52 10.21
C THR A 90 11.47 -1.36 11.46
N ALA A 91 10.96 -0.96 12.63
CA ALA A 91 11.11 -1.73 13.87
C ALA A 91 10.52 -3.15 13.77
N TYR A 92 9.43 -3.34 13.00
CA TYR A 92 8.90 -4.69 12.74
C TYR A 92 9.91 -5.55 11.95
N CYS A 93 10.53 -4.98 10.91
CA CYS A 93 11.53 -5.66 10.10
C CYS A 93 12.81 -5.97 10.89
N GLU A 94 13.27 -5.03 11.71
CA GLU A 94 14.42 -5.21 12.60
C GLU A 94 14.18 -6.33 13.61
N GLU A 95 12.98 -6.38 14.18
CA GLU A 95 12.63 -7.38 15.18
C GLU A 95 12.47 -8.79 14.56
N MET A 96 11.89 -8.90 13.36
CA MET A 96 11.89 -10.16 12.59
C MET A 96 13.31 -10.63 12.27
N ARG A 97 14.19 -9.71 11.86
CA ARG A 97 15.61 -10.01 11.63
C ARG A 97 16.30 -10.48 12.91
N ARG A 98 16.04 -9.83 14.04
CA ARG A 98 16.64 -10.17 15.33
C ARG A 98 16.19 -11.53 15.84
N LEU A 99 14.92 -11.88 15.64
CA LEU A 99 14.32 -13.07 16.23
C LEU A 99 14.54 -14.35 15.42
N CYS A 100 14.49 -14.28 14.09
CA CYS A 100 14.63 -15.45 13.21
C CYS A 100 15.45 -15.19 11.95
N GLU A 101 16.32 -14.18 11.95
CA GLU A 101 17.21 -13.86 10.82
C GLU A 101 16.47 -13.60 9.51
N TRP A 102 15.22 -13.09 9.60
CA TRP A 102 14.41 -12.78 8.43
C TRP A 102 15.17 -11.84 7.46
N PRO A 103 15.22 -12.15 6.14
CA PRO A 103 15.95 -11.33 5.19
C PRO A 103 15.41 -9.90 5.15
N THR A 104 16.30 -8.91 5.34
CA THR A 104 15.91 -7.49 5.41
C THR A 104 15.22 -7.05 4.12
N ASP A 105 15.71 -7.51 2.97
CA ASP A 105 15.15 -7.19 1.66
C ASP A 105 13.76 -7.77 1.42
N ARG A 106 13.35 -8.78 2.21
CA ARG A 106 12.02 -9.41 2.13
C ARG A 106 11.01 -8.83 3.12
N CYS A 107 11.40 -7.85 3.92
CA CYS A 107 10.50 -7.08 4.77
C CYS A 107 10.31 -5.67 4.21
N ILE A 108 9.14 -5.43 3.62
CA ILE A 108 8.85 -4.25 2.81
C ILE A 108 7.92 -3.33 3.59
N VAL A 109 8.44 -2.17 3.98
CA VAL A 109 7.64 -1.12 4.63
C VAL A 109 6.83 -0.35 3.58
N ILE A 110 5.53 -0.23 3.83
CA ILE A 110 4.59 0.61 3.09
C ILE A 110 4.43 1.94 3.84
N ALA A 111 5.11 2.97 3.36
CA ALA A 111 5.09 4.31 3.94
C ALA A 111 4.69 5.37 2.90
N PRO A 112 3.39 5.49 2.58
CA PRO A 112 2.88 6.65 1.86
C PRO A 112 3.20 7.94 2.62
N ARG A 113 3.36 9.04 1.89
CA ARG A 113 3.55 10.34 2.53
C ARG A 113 2.26 10.77 3.23
N HIS A 114 2.35 11.04 4.53
CA HIS A 114 1.23 11.27 5.44
C HIS A 114 0.34 10.04 5.65
N GLU A 115 -0.40 9.60 4.64
CA GLU A 115 -1.40 8.52 4.75
C GLU A 115 -1.59 7.78 3.42
N THR A 116 -2.19 6.59 3.46
CA THR A 116 -2.59 5.80 2.26
C THR A 116 -3.32 6.64 1.22
N GLU A 117 -4.15 7.59 1.66
CA GLU A 117 -4.89 8.48 0.78
C GLU A 117 -4.01 9.34 -0.13
N ALA A 118 -2.74 9.60 0.23
CA ALA A 118 -1.82 10.28 -0.67
C ALA A 118 -1.54 9.47 -1.95
N TRP A 119 -1.45 8.14 -1.85
CA TRP A 119 -1.34 7.27 -3.03
C TRP A 119 -2.68 7.16 -3.77
N ILE A 120 -3.80 7.12 -3.05
CA ILE A 120 -5.13 7.10 -3.68
C ILE A 120 -5.34 8.36 -4.54
N LEU A 121 -5.00 9.53 -3.99
CA LEU A 121 -5.13 10.83 -4.63
C LEU A 121 -4.12 11.08 -5.75
N ALA A 122 -3.10 10.24 -5.90
CA ALA A 122 -2.09 10.39 -6.94
C ALA A 122 -2.67 10.21 -8.35
N ASP A 123 -3.74 9.44 -8.50
CA ASP A 123 -4.42 9.24 -9.79
C ASP A 123 -5.88 9.75 -9.71
N PRO A 124 -6.10 11.06 -9.98
CA PRO A 124 -7.44 11.63 -9.95
C PRO A 124 -8.40 10.99 -10.95
N ALA A 125 -7.89 10.47 -12.08
CA ALA A 125 -8.72 9.84 -13.10
C ALA A 125 -9.31 8.51 -12.61
N ALA A 126 -8.52 7.71 -11.87
CA ALA A 126 -9.01 6.50 -11.23
C ALA A 126 -10.13 6.80 -10.20
N ILE A 127 -10.02 7.91 -9.48
CA ILE A 127 -11.05 8.38 -8.55
C ILE A 127 -12.32 8.77 -9.29
N THR A 128 -12.24 9.68 -10.27
CA THR A 128 -13.42 10.15 -11.00
C THR A 128 -14.12 9.00 -11.73
N ALA A 129 -13.37 8.06 -12.32
CA ALA A 129 -13.91 6.87 -12.95
C ALA A 129 -14.63 5.95 -11.94
N THR A 130 -14.05 5.74 -10.75
CA THR A 130 -14.68 4.92 -9.69
C THR A 130 -15.98 5.55 -9.18
N LEU A 131 -16.03 6.87 -9.11
CA LEU A 131 -17.21 7.62 -8.65
C LEU A 131 -18.26 7.83 -9.75
N GLY A 132 -17.96 7.48 -11.01
CA GLY A 132 -18.81 7.78 -12.16
C GLY A 132 -18.96 9.29 -12.42
N TYR A 133 -17.96 10.08 -12.01
CA TYR A 133 -17.97 11.54 -12.15
C TYR A 133 -17.43 11.96 -13.52
N THR A 134 -18.21 12.73 -14.26
CA THR A 134 -17.88 13.20 -15.62
C THR A 134 -17.29 14.61 -15.67
N GLY A 135 -17.23 15.31 -14.53
CA GLY A 135 -16.61 16.62 -14.42
C GLY A 135 -15.09 16.54 -14.25
N THR A 136 -14.45 17.69 -14.06
CA THR A 136 -12.99 17.77 -13.87
C THR A 136 -12.59 17.32 -12.47
N ALA A 137 -11.44 16.65 -12.31
CA ALA A 137 -10.90 16.32 -10.99
C ALA A 137 -10.77 17.56 -10.08
N ALA A 138 -10.36 18.71 -10.65
CA ALA A 138 -10.22 19.96 -9.93
C ALA A 138 -11.53 20.50 -9.36
N SER A 139 -12.67 20.30 -10.04
CA SER A 139 -13.97 20.80 -9.57
C SER A 139 -14.51 20.08 -8.34
N ILE A 140 -13.91 18.94 -7.96
CA ILE A 140 -14.20 18.21 -6.72
C ILE A 140 -13.02 18.23 -5.74
N GLY A 141 -12.07 19.15 -5.92
CA GLY A 141 -10.97 19.36 -4.99
C GLY A 141 -9.86 18.31 -5.05
N LEU A 142 -9.80 17.47 -6.09
CA LEU A 142 -8.70 16.52 -6.25
C LEU A 142 -7.40 17.26 -6.65
N PRO A 143 -6.23 16.80 -6.16
CA PRO A 143 -4.95 17.42 -6.50
C PRO A 143 -4.64 17.26 -7.99
N ALA A 144 -3.96 18.25 -8.56
CA ALA A 144 -3.61 18.26 -9.98
C ALA A 144 -2.47 17.29 -10.36
N SER A 145 -1.77 16.71 -9.37
CA SER A 145 -0.68 15.76 -9.62
C SER A 145 -0.38 14.87 -8.41
N PRO A 146 0.27 13.71 -8.63
CA PRO A 146 0.88 12.87 -7.59
C PRO A 146 1.72 13.65 -6.57
N ALA A 147 2.60 14.53 -7.04
CA ALA A 147 3.43 15.36 -6.16
C ALA A 147 2.63 16.41 -5.37
N ALA A 148 1.45 16.81 -5.85
CA ALA A 148 0.54 17.67 -5.09
C ALA A 148 -0.21 16.87 -4.03
N ALA A 149 -0.65 15.64 -4.35
CA ALA A 149 -1.28 14.72 -3.40
C ALA A 149 -0.39 14.44 -2.19
N GLU A 150 0.89 14.14 -2.44
CA GLU A 150 1.90 13.92 -1.40
C GLU A 150 2.18 15.16 -0.52
N ARG A 151 1.89 16.37 -1.00
CA ARG A 151 2.08 17.62 -0.26
C ARG A 151 0.84 18.07 0.51
N LEU A 152 -0.26 17.33 0.42
CA LEU A 152 -1.48 17.65 1.17
C LEU A 152 -1.22 17.46 2.66
N PRO A 153 -1.57 18.44 3.51
CA PRO A 153 -1.43 18.29 4.95
C PRO A 153 -2.40 17.25 5.53
N ASP A 154 -3.51 16.98 4.83
CA ASP A 154 -4.54 16.01 5.21
C ASP A 154 -5.12 15.34 3.95
N PRO A 155 -4.44 14.30 3.41
CA PRO A 155 -4.92 13.56 2.25
C PRO A 155 -6.26 12.87 2.51
N LYS A 156 -6.48 12.31 3.70
CA LYS A 156 -7.76 11.67 4.07
C LYS A 156 -8.94 12.63 4.02
N ALA A 157 -8.81 13.82 4.62
CA ALA A 157 -9.88 14.81 4.56
C ALA A 157 -10.15 15.27 3.12
N THR A 158 -9.10 15.42 2.30
CA THR A 158 -9.23 15.81 0.89
C THR A 158 -10.03 14.77 0.10
N LEU A 159 -9.70 13.48 0.26
CA LEU A 159 -10.42 12.39 -0.39
C LEU A 159 -11.88 12.32 0.06
N GLN A 160 -12.13 12.41 1.37
CA GLN A 160 -13.49 12.38 1.93
C GLN A 160 -14.36 13.51 1.39
N GLN A 161 -13.81 14.73 1.27
CA GLN A 161 -14.51 15.88 0.72
C GLN A 161 -14.86 15.68 -0.76
N ALA A 162 -13.91 15.19 -1.57
CA ALA A 162 -14.15 14.91 -2.98
C ALA A 162 -15.27 13.87 -3.17
N VAL A 163 -15.23 12.78 -2.41
CA VAL A 163 -16.26 11.74 -2.46
C VAL A 163 -17.62 12.26 -2.00
N ALA A 164 -17.66 13.04 -0.91
CA ALA A 164 -18.90 13.63 -0.39
C ALA A 164 -19.53 14.61 -1.39
N GLN A 165 -18.71 15.34 -2.15
CA GLN A 165 -19.18 16.27 -3.18
C GLN A 165 -19.86 15.53 -4.35
N VAL A 166 -19.35 14.36 -4.75
CA VAL A 166 -19.93 13.57 -5.86
C VAL A 166 -21.16 12.77 -5.42
N ARG A 167 -21.08 12.05 -4.29
CA ARG A 167 -22.16 11.15 -3.83
C ARG A 167 -23.28 11.86 -3.06
N GLY A 168 -23.04 13.10 -2.65
CA GLY A 168 -23.92 13.86 -1.77
C GLY A 168 -23.76 13.47 -0.29
N ARG A 169 -23.81 14.47 0.59
CA ARG A 169 -23.55 14.33 2.05
C ARG A 169 -24.47 13.34 2.80
N ARG A 170 -25.59 12.92 2.21
CA ARG A 170 -26.61 12.08 2.87
C ARG A 170 -26.38 10.57 2.72
N ARG A 171 -25.44 10.14 1.88
CA ARG A 171 -25.12 8.70 1.72
C ARG A 171 -23.84 8.39 2.50
N PRO A 172 -23.83 7.36 3.37
CA PRO A 172 -22.61 6.93 4.03
C PRO A 172 -21.57 6.54 2.98
N ILE A 173 -20.35 7.04 3.14
CA ILE A 173 -19.23 6.72 2.27
C ILE A 173 -18.64 5.40 2.75
N ASP A 174 -18.86 4.33 2.00
CA ASP A 174 -18.18 3.07 2.24
C ASP A 174 -16.79 3.09 1.59
N LEU A 175 -15.79 3.54 2.37
CA LEU A 175 -14.40 3.58 1.93
C LEU A 175 -13.85 2.17 1.65
N ALA A 176 -14.33 1.14 2.35
CA ALA A 176 -13.91 -0.25 2.14
C ALA A 176 -14.36 -0.78 0.77
N GLN A 177 -15.43 -0.22 0.18
CA GLN A 177 -15.83 -0.49 -1.21
C GLN A 177 -15.06 0.37 -2.22
N ILE A 178 -14.83 1.65 -1.91
CA ILE A 178 -14.25 2.61 -2.84
C ILE A 178 -12.74 2.38 -3.04
N PHE A 179 -12.00 2.09 -1.98
CA PHE A 179 -10.55 1.93 -2.02
C PHE A 179 -10.07 0.81 -2.96
N PRO A 180 -10.59 -0.43 -2.89
CA PRO A 180 -10.21 -1.49 -3.83
C PRO A 180 -10.59 -1.15 -5.26
N ALA A 181 -11.73 -0.47 -5.46
CA ALA A 181 -12.19 -0.05 -6.78
C ALA A 181 -11.29 1.04 -7.40
N ILE A 182 -10.78 1.98 -6.59
CA ILE A 182 -9.77 2.94 -7.04
C ILE A 182 -8.49 2.20 -7.34
N ALA A 183 -7.97 1.41 -6.39
CA ALA A 183 -6.74 0.64 -6.54
C ALA A 183 -6.72 -0.10 -7.88
N GLN A 184 -7.77 -0.88 -8.18
CA GLN A 184 -7.91 -1.64 -9.42
C GLN A 184 -7.76 -0.80 -10.71
N ARG A 185 -8.17 0.46 -10.67
CA ARG A 185 -8.15 1.39 -11.82
C ARG A 185 -6.89 2.25 -11.89
N GLN A 186 -6.14 2.35 -10.80
CA GLN A 186 -4.97 3.22 -10.76
C GLN A 186 -3.91 2.79 -11.76
N SER A 187 -3.35 3.79 -12.42
CA SER A 187 -2.19 3.67 -13.29
C SER A 187 -0.90 3.64 -12.48
N PHE A 188 -0.08 2.60 -12.66
CA PHE A 188 1.27 2.59 -12.08
C PHE A 188 2.16 3.69 -12.66
N ALA A 189 1.91 4.15 -13.89
CA ALA A 189 2.63 5.30 -14.45
C ALA A 189 2.36 6.59 -13.65
N GLU A 190 1.14 6.78 -13.15
CA GLU A 190 0.80 7.92 -12.29
C GLU A 190 1.35 7.72 -10.87
N LEU A 191 1.18 6.53 -10.29
CA LEU A 191 1.72 6.22 -8.96
C LEU A 191 3.24 6.37 -8.90
N ARG A 192 3.98 5.98 -9.95
CA ARG A 192 5.44 6.17 -10.08
C ARG A 192 5.88 7.64 -10.07
N ARG A 193 4.97 8.61 -10.19
CA ARG A 193 5.31 10.04 -10.05
C ARG A 193 5.24 10.51 -8.59
N SER A 194 4.74 9.69 -7.67
CA SER A 194 4.84 9.89 -6.21
C SER A 194 6.18 9.38 -5.70
N ALA A 195 6.88 10.18 -4.90
CA ALA A 195 8.21 9.83 -4.41
C ALA A 195 8.15 8.65 -3.43
N SER A 196 7.16 8.62 -2.53
CA SER A 196 6.96 7.55 -1.56
C SER A 196 6.58 6.23 -2.23
N PHE A 197 5.75 6.28 -3.29
CA PHE A 197 5.40 5.07 -4.06
C PHE A 197 6.62 4.51 -4.79
N ARG A 198 7.46 5.35 -5.41
CA ARG A 198 8.71 4.89 -6.03
C ARG A 198 9.64 4.20 -5.05
N ALA A 199 9.78 4.76 -3.84
CA ALA A 199 10.60 4.15 -2.79
C ALA A 199 10.06 2.78 -2.37
N PHE A 200 8.73 2.65 -2.25
CA PHE A 200 8.07 1.38 -2.01
C PHE A 200 8.28 0.39 -3.16
N GLU A 201 8.03 0.79 -4.41
CA GLU A 201 8.22 -0.06 -5.59
C GLU A 201 9.65 -0.59 -5.68
N GLU A 202 10.66 0.24 -5.40
CA GLU A 202 12.05 -0.20 -5.42
C GLU A 202 12.33 -1.29 -4.38
N ARG A 203 11.75 -1.20 -3.18
CA ARG A 203 11.86 -2.27 -2.17
C ARG A 203 11.19 -3.56 -2.65
N VAL A 204 10.05 -3.47 -3.32
CA VAL A 204 9.39 -4.64 -3.93
C VAL A 204 10.27 -5.24 -5.03
N ARG A 205 10.88 -4.40 -5.88
CA ARG A 205 11.78 -4.84 -6.94
C ARG A 205 13.00 -5.58 -6.39
N VAL A 206 13.65 -5.03 -5.37
CA VAL A 206 14.77 -5.68 -4.67
C VAL A 206 14.35 -7.04 -4.11
N ALA A 207 13.20 -7.11 -3.44
CA ALA A 207 12.69 -8.34 -2.87
C ALA A 207 12.37 -9.42 -3.93
N LEU A 208 11.74 -9.03 -5.04
CA LEU A 208 11.46 -9.96 -6.14
C LEU A 208 12.73 -10.42 -6.86
N ASN A 209 13.74 -9.56 -6.98
CA ASN A 209 15.05 -9.92 -7.51
C ASN A 209 15.78 -10.92 -6.60
N ASP A 210 15.72 -10.73 -5.28
CA ASP A 210 16.26 -11.68 -4.29
C ASP A 210 15.56 -13.06 -4.34
N LEU A 211 14.28 -13.09 -4.73
CA LEU A 211 13.53 -14.33 -5.01
C LEU A 211 13.79 -14.91 -6.42
N GLY A 212 14.63 -14.26 -7.24
CA GLY A 212 14.90 -14.67 -8.62
C GLY A 212 13.69 -14.58 -9.56
N CYS A 213 12.79 -13.64 -9.29
CA CYS A 213 11.55 -13.43 -10.04
C CYS A 213 11.64 -12.34 -11.12
N LEU A 214 12.72 -11.54 -11.15
CA LEU A 214 12.97 -10.50 -12.16
C LEU A 214 14.10 -10.91 -13.11
#